data_AF-A0A975YAV1-F1
#
_entry.id   AF-A0A975YAV1-F1
#
_cell.length_a   1.000
_cell.length_b   1.000
_cell.length_c   1.000
_cell.angle_alpha   90.00
_cell.angle_beta   90.00
_cell.angle_gamma   90.00
#
_symmetry.space_group_name_H-M   'P 1'
#
loop_
_entity.id
_entity.type
_entity.pdbx_description
1 polymer ?
#
loop_
_entity_poly.entity_id
_entity_poly.type
_entity_poly.pdbx_seq_one_letter_code
_entity_poly.pdbx_strand_id
1 'polypeptide(L)'
;MSDGTETGLSPVHDLLAAIVDMIDVPRPEEYSEQPTYYRLLEARASMLRGYLNAMVERRREPAPYHAVGIREMTADLPVTYRPYTRPEDGEGTC
;
A
#
# COMPACT_ATOMS: atom_id res chain seq x y z
N MET A 1 22.13 30.83 -1.22
CA MET A 1 21.50 30.08 -2.32
C MET A 1 21.04 28.78 -1.71
N SER A 2 19.73 28.66 -1.48
CA SER A 2 19.13 27.46 -0.92
C SER A 2 19.05 26.42 -2.01
N ASP A 3 19.91 25.41 -1.97
CA ASP A 3 19.75 24.24 -2.81
C ASP A 3 18.82 23.29 -2.05
N GLY A 4 17.55 23.32 -2.44
CA GLY A 4 16.50 22.49 -1.86
C GLY A 4 16.79 21.03 -2.20
N THR A 5 17.42 20.33 -1.27
CA THR A 5 17.50 18.87 -1.31
C THR A 5 16.07 18.34 -1.27
N GLU A 6 15.51 18.03 -2.43
CA GLU A 6 14.37 17.11 -2.52
C GLU A 6 14.83 15.82 -1.85
N THR A 7 14.43 15.61 -0.60
CA THR A 7 14.71 14.40 0.17
C THR A 7 13.84 13.27 -0.37
N GLY A 8 14.01 12.93 -1.65
CA GLY A 8 13.40 11.77 -2.25
C GLY A 8 13.87 10.54 -1.49
N LEU A 9 12.92 9.73 -1.01
CA LEU A 9 13.23 8.43 -0.45
C LEU A 9 14.01 7.62 -1.50
N SER A 10 14.96 6.79 -1.05
CA SER A 10 15.62 5.83 -1.94
C SER A 10 14.55 5.00 -2.69
N PRO A 11 14.79 4.60 -3.96
CA PRO A 11 13.85 3.75 -4.70
C PRO A 11 13.41 2.48 -3.95
N VAL A 12 14.26 1.98 -3.03
CA VAL A 12 13.92 0.88 -2.13
C VAL A 12 12.86 1.29 -1.11
N HIS A 13 13.01 2.44 -0.45
CA HIS A 13 12.05 2.94 0.53
C HIS A 13 10.71 3.29 -0.13
N ASP A 14 10.73 3.89 -1.31
CA ASP A 14 9.50 4.17 -2.07
C ASP A 14 8.76 2.89 -2.46
N LEU A 15 9.52 1.86 -2.87
CA LEU A 15 8.96 0.55 -3.16
C LEU A 15 8.34 -0.08 -1.91
N LEU A 16 9.03 -0.03 -0.76
CA LEU A 16 8.52 -0.56 0.51
C LEU A 16 7.27 0.20 0.96
N ALA A 17 7.24 1.53 0.83
CA ALA A 17 6.06 2.34 1.15
C ALA A 17 4.86 1.93 0.28
N ALA A 18 5.05 1.81 -1.04
CA ALA A 18 3.97 1.37 -1.93
C ALA A 18 3.47 -0.06 -1.61
N ILE A 19 4.36 -0.96 -1.21
CA ILE A 19 4.01 -2.31 -0.74
C ILE A 19 3.11 -2.23 0.50
N VAL A 20 3.50 -1.43 1.49
CA VAL A 20 2.74 -1.22 2.72
C VAL A 20 1.36 -0.65 2.40
N ASP A 21 1.28 0.39 1.59
CA ASP A 21 0.01 1.03 1.18
C ASP A 21 -0.94 0.03 0.49
N MET A 22 -0.40 -0.87 -0.34
CA MET A 22 -1.20 -1.87 -1.05
C MET A 22 -1.82 -2.88 -0.07
N ILE A 23 -1.08 -3.32 0.95
CA ILE A 23 -1.56 -4.33 1.91
C ILE A 23 -2.27 -3.71 3.12
N ASP A 24 -2.19 -2.39 3.31
CA ASP A 24 -2.90 -1.66 4.34
C ASP A 24 -4.39 -1.54 3.98
N VAL A 25 -5.08 -2.65 4.20
CA VAL A 25 -6.51 -2.81 3.95
C VAL A 25 -7.19 -2.67 5.33
N PRO A 26 -7.95 -1.59 5.59
CA PRO A 26 -8.56 -1.35 6.90
C PRO A 26 -9.54 -2.48 7.22
N ARG A 27 -9.69 -2.90 8.48
CA ARG A 27 -10.68 -3.94 8.79
C ARG A 27 -12.10 -3.39 8.67
N PRO A 28 -13.06 -4.16 8.16
CA PRO A 28 -14.46 -3.75 8.10
C PRO A 28 -15.08 -3.71 9.49
N GLU A 29 -16.05 -2.82 9.68
CA GLU A 29 -16.81 -2.71 10.94
C GLU A 29 -17.83 -3.85 11.08
N GLU A 30 -18.49 -4.21 9.99
CA GLU A 30 -19.53 -5.24 9.99
C GLU A 30 -18.94 -6.64 9.67
N TYR A 31 -19.36 -7.65 10.43
CA TYR A 31 -18.99 -9.04 10.16
C TYR A 31 -19.46 -9.52 8.77
N SER A 32 -20.58 -8.97 8.27
CA SER A 32 -21.13 -9.21 6.93
C SER A 32 -20.13 -8.85 5.82
N GLU A 33 -19.23 -7.91 6.07
CA GLU A 33 -18.23 -7.41 5.12
C GLU A 33 -16.89 -8.15 5.22
N GLN A 34 -16.68 -9.02 6.21
CA GLN A 34 -15.44 -9.81 6.35
C GLN A 34 -15.10 -10.63 5.09
N PRO A 35 -16.05 -11.30 4.42
CA PRO A 35 -15.75 -11.98 3.16
C PRO A 35 -15.22 -11.02 2.09
N THR A 36 -15.74 -9.79 2.01
CA THR A 36 -15.28 -8.77 1.06
C THR A 36 -13.88 -8.28 1.42
N TYR A 37 -13.61 -8.04 2.70
CA TYR A 37 -12.27 -7.71 3.21
C TYR A 37 -11.23 -8.78 2.82
N TYR A 38 -11.51 -10.05 3.08
CA TYR A 38 -10.59 -11.13 2.77
C TYR A 38 -10.37 -11.29 1.27
N ARG A 39 -11.42 -11.15 0.45
CA ARG A 39 -11.30 -11.15 -1.02
C ARG A 39 -10.44 -10.00 -1.54
N LEU A 40 -10.61 -8.79 -1.00
CA LEU A 40 -9.81 -7.63 -1.39
C LEU A 40 -8.34 -7.84 -1.01
N LEU A 41 -8.08 -8.27 0.22
CA LEU A 41 -6.72 -8.55 0.69
C LEU A 41 -6.06 -9.67 -0.13
N GLU A 42 -6.79 -10.74 -0.44
CA GLU A 42 -6.30 -11.83 -1.29
C GLU A 42 -5.99 -11.34 -2.71
N ALA A 43 -6.86 -10.53 -3.32
CA ALA A 43 -6.65 -9.98 -4.65
C ALA A 43 -5.39 -9.09 -4.69
N ARG A 44 -5.27 -8.16 -3.73
CA ARG A 44 -4.09 -7.27 -3.63
C ARG A 44 -2.81 -8.05 -3.37
N ALA A 45 -2.82 -9.00 -2.43
CA ALA A 45 -1.66 -9.85 -2.13
C ALA A 45 -1.24 -10.70 -3.35
N SER A 46 -2.20 -11.23 -4.11
CA SER A 46 -1.92 -12.03 -5.30
C SER A 46 -1.27 -11.20 -6.41
N MET A 47 -1.79 -10.01 -6.69
CA MET A 47 -1.20 -9.06 -7.65
C MET A 47 0.21 -8.64 -7.24
N LEU A 48 0.37 -8.26 -5.97
CA LEU A 48 1.66 -7.86 -5.44
C LEU A 48 2.70 -8.98 -5.55
N ARG A 49 2.31 -10.21 -5.17
CA ARG A 49 3.18 -11.39 -5.29
C ARG A 49 3.62 -11.62 -6.72
N GLY A 50 2.69 -11.54 -7.69
CA GLY A 50 3.01 -11.67 -9.11
C GLY A 50 4.01 -10.61 -9.58
N TYR A 51 3.81 -9.37 -9.17
CA TYR A 51 4.69 -8.25 -9.50
C TYR A 51 6.11 -8.44 -8.94
N LEU A 52 6.22 -8.76 -7.64
CA LEU A 52 7.50 -8.95 -6.97
C LEU A 52 8.25 -10.18 -7.48
N ASN A 53 7.55 -11.29 -7.75
CA ASN A 53 8.16 -12.47 -8.37
C ASN A 53 8.78 -12.12 -9.73
N ALA A 54 8.07 -11.35 -10.56
CA ALA A 54 8.59 -10.92 -11.85
C ALA A 54 9.83 -10.01 -11.71
N MET A 55 9.89 -9.17 -10.66
CA MET A 55 11.10 -8.38 -10.36
C MET A 55 12.29 -9.26 -9.99
N VAL A 56 12.06 -10.25 -9.11
CA VAL A 56 13.08 -11.20 -8.65
C VAL A 56 13.59 -12.05 -9.80
N GLU A 57 12.71 -12.66 -10.58
CA GLU A 57 13.06 -13.51 -11.73
C GLU A 57 13.89 -12.76 -12.77
N ARG A 58 13.56 -11.49 -13.01
CA ARG A 58 14.26 -10.63 -13.98
C ARG A 58 15.49 -9.93 -13.39
N ARG A 59 15.80 -10.15 -12.11
CA ARG A 59 16.89 -9.48 -11.37
C ARG A 59 16.87 -7.96 -11.52
N ARG A 60 15.67 -7.36 -11.47
CA ARG A 60 15.50 -5.91 -11.62
C ARG A 60 15.86 -5.22 -10.31
N GLU A 61 16.74 -4.25 -10.39
CA GLU A 61 16.97 -3.33 -9.28
C GLU A 61 15.72 -2.47 -9.04
N PRO A 62 15.39 -2.16 -7.76
CA PRO A 62 14.33 -1.22 -7.44
C PRO A 62 14.55 0.12 -8.13
N ALA A 63 13.51 0.62 -8.77
CA ALA A 63 13.52 1.85 -9.56
C ALA A 63 12.19 2.57 -9.31
N PRO A 64 12.12 3.91 -9.47
CA PRO A 64 10.94 4.69 -9.10
C PRO A 64 9.62 4.23 -9.73
N TYR A 65 9.65 3.75 -10.97
CA TYR A 65 8.46 3.25 -11.67
C TYR A 65 7.88 1.98 -11.05
N HIS A 66 8.64 1.24 -10.23
CA HIS A 66 8.12 0.09 -9.52
C HIS A 66 7.13 0.48 -8.41
N ALA A 67 7.43 1.55 -7.66
CA ALA A 67 6.50 2.10 -6.67
C ALA A 67 5.24 2.68 -7.34
N VAL A 68 5.41 3.37 -8.47
CA VAL A 68 4.27 3.90 -9.26
C VAL A 68 3.35 2.77 -9.71
N GLY A 69 3.90 1.69 -10.28
CA GLY A 69 3.09 0.55 -10.73
C GLY A 69 2.31 -0.12 -9.61
N ILE A 70 2.86 -0.22 -8.39
CA ILE A 70 2.13 -0.75 -7.23
C ILE A 70 0.99 0.18 -6.79
N ARG A 71 1.22 1.49 -6.81
CA ARG A 71 0.17 2.49 -6.48
C ARG A 71 -0.96 2.47 -7.50
N GLU A 72 -0.66 2.31 -8.78
CA GLU A 72 -1.66 2.13 -9.84
C GLU A 72 -2.49 0.86 -9.60
N MET A 73 -1.84 -0.30 -9.34
CA MET A 73 -2.55 -1.53 -8.98
C MET A 73 -3.42 -1.39 -7.73
N THR A 74 -3.00 -0.56 -6.77
CA THR A 74 -3.78 -0.28 -5.55
C THR A 74 -5.01 0.57 -5.86
N ALA A 75 -4.88 1.56 -6.73
CA ALA A 75 -6.00 2.40 -7.18
C ALA A 75 -7.05 1.61 -7.98
N ASP A 76 -6.64 0.58 -8.73
CA ASP A 76 -7.56 -0.33 -9.44
C ASP A 76 -8.39 -1.21 -8.50
N LEU A 77 -7.96 -1.38 -7.25
CA LEU A 77 -8.63 -2.18 -6.22
C LEU A 77 -8.93 -1.31 -4.98
N PRO A 78 -9.83 -0.32 -5.08
CA PRO A 78 -10.14 0.57 -3.96
C PRO A 78 -10.80 -0.20 -2.82
N VAL A 79 -10.64 0.31 -1.60
CA VAL A 79 -11.44 -0.15 -0.46
C VAL A 79 -12.88 0.33 -0.68
N THR A 80 -13.81 -0.61 -0.78
CA THR A 80 -15.22 -0.30 -1.11
C THR A 80 -16.17 -0.42 0.08
N TYR A 81 -15.72 -0.95 1.21
CA TYR A 81 -16.45 -0.93 2.48
C TYR A 81 -16.02 0.30 3.29
N ARG A 82 -16.86 0.77 4.23
CA ARG A 82 -16.54 1.97 5.01
C ARG A 82 -15.26 1.73 5.83
N PRO A 83 -14.22 2.57 5.70
CA PRO A 83 -12.97 2.39 6.45
C PRO A 83 -13.16 2.63 7.95
N TYR A 84 -12.63 1.73 8.79
CA TYR A 84 -12.52 1.95 10.24
C TYR A 84 -11.47 3.04 10.54
N THR A 85 -11.85 4.07 11.29
CA THR A 85 -10.91 5.11 11.75
C THR A 85 -10.44 4.77 13.17
N ARG A 86 -9.13 4.55 13.37
CA ARG A 86 -8.56 4.24 14.69
C ARG A 86 -8.57 5.50 15.56
N PRO A 87 -9.15 5.47 16.77
CA PRO A 87 -9.20 6.63 17.65
C PRO A 87 -7.86 6.79 18.39
N GLU A 88 -6.83 7.33 17.72
CA GLU A 88 -5.64 7.86 18.40
C GLU A 88 -5.44 9.37 18.18
N ASP A 89 -6.37 10.04 17.49
CA ASP A 89 -6.35 11.50 17.25
C ASP A 89 -7.38 12.29 18.08
N GLY A 90 -7.71 11.85 19.31
CA GLY A 90 -8.71 12.50 20.15
C GLY A 90 -8.38 12.46 21.64
N GLU A 91 -7.88 13.58 22.15
CA GLU A 91 -7.77 13.97 23.58
C GLU A 91 -6.68 13.29 24.42
N GLY A 92 -5.45 13.75 24.20
CA GLY A 92 -4.55 14.03 25.32
C GLY A 92 -4.85 15.41 25.91
N THR A 93 -5.78 15.51 26.85
CA THR A 93 -5.73 16.50 27.93
C THR A 93 -6.46 15.97 29.15
N CYS A 94 -5.72 15.93 30.25
CA CYS A 94 -6.06 15.47 31.58
C CYS A 94 -7.18 16.26 32.26
#